data_AF-A0A0G4PX97-F1
#
_entry.id   AF-A0A0G4PX97-F1
#
_cell.length_a   1.000
_cell.length_b   1.000
_cell.length_c   1.000
_cell.angle_alpha   90.00
_cell.angle_beta   90.00
_cell.angle_gamma   90.00
#
_symmetry.space_group_name_H-M   'P 1'
#
loop_
_entity.id
_entity.type
_entity.pdbx_description
1 polymer ?
#
loop_
_entity_poly.entity_id
_entity_poly.type
_entity_poly.pdbx_seq_one_letter_code
_entity_poly.pdbx_strand_id
1 'polypeptide(L)'
;MRADISMTSKEQSTFSTTSVSARDSAPIRLHTVRVWYSPKGLEPIEDIKKKGLEDVVFDTIALQELGTQHQAHGDHGTTKKAFLVDLAVLETGILRVLGKYGTLHLVPLSSDDPTISQQPAEDLDSKKALYYQRLHSKYSQEYVKRQRTCTVLGVEMSKLWTDWYDGCLREIGNRLRKLGY
;
A
#
# COMPACT_ATOMS: atom_id res chain seq x y z
N MET A 1 -27.33 -37.11 -63.20
CA MET A 1 -27.75 -35.72 -63.41
C MET A 1 -28.42 -35.25 -62.12
N ARG A 2 -27.92 -34.17 -61.51
CA ARG A 2 -28.42 -33.31 -60.39
C ARG A 2 -29.61 -33.83 -59.54
N ALA A 3 -29.43 -34.05 -58.23
CA ALA A 3 -29.45 -33.05 -57.12
C ALA A 3 -30.88 -32.62 -56.74
N ASP A 4 -31.35 -32.89 -55.51
CA ASP A 4 -31.29 -31.92 -54.41
C ASP A 4 -31.92 -32.47 -53.10
N ILE A 5 -31.40 -31.91 -52.01
CA ILE A 5 -31.62 -32.22 -50.59
C ILE A 5 -32.79 -31.40 -50.06
N SER A 6 -33.58 -31.92 -49.11
CA SER A 6 -34.19 -31.06 -48.08
C SER A 6 -34.45 -31.79 -46.76
N MET A 7 -34.34 -30.99 -45.70
CA MET A 7 -34.13 -31.27 -44.29
C MET A 7 -35.35 -31.85 -43.55
N THR A 8 -35.11 -32.46 -42.39
CA THR A 8 -35.76 -32.04 -41.13
C THR A 8 -35.11 -32.69 -39.90
N SER A 9 -34.88 -31.85 -38.89
CA SER A 9 -34.15 -32.07 -37.65
C SER A 9 -35.05 -32.59 -36.52
N LYS A 10 -34.48 -33.29 -35.52
CA LYS A 10 -34.94 -33.29 -34.11
C LYS A 10 -33.84 -33.85 -33.19
N GLU A 11 -33.18 -32.96 -32.45
CA GLU A 11 -33.32 -32.74 -30.99
C GLU A 11 -32.57 -33.78 -30.14
N GLN A 12 -31.36 -33.36 -29.70
CA GLN A 12 -30.56 -34.06 -28.71
C GLN A 12 -30.65 -33.26 -27.40
N SER A 13 -31.04 -33.97 -26.34
CA SER A 13 -31.39 -33.47 -25.01
C SER A 13 -30.21 -32.79 -24.30
N THR A 14 -30.53 -31.67 -23.66
CA THR A 14 -29.68 -30.72 -22.95
C THR A 14 -29.10 -31.28 -21.65
N PHE A 15 -27.77 -31.35 -21.58
CA PHE A 15 -27.04 -31.23 -20.31
C PHE A 15 -26.91 -29.74 -19.99
N SER A 16 -27.74 -29.23 -19.07
CA SER A 16 -27.52 -27.92 -18.46
C SER A 16 -26.65 -28.11 -17.22
N THR A 17 -25.33 -28.14 -17.41
CA THR A 17 -24.40 -27.86 -16.33
C THR A 17 -24.47 -26.37 -16.05
N THR A 18 -24.92 -26.06 -14.83
CA THR A 18 -24.94 -24.74 -14.23
C THR A 18 -23.55 -24.13 -14.34
N SER A 19 -23.36 -23.21 -15.29
CA SER A 19 -22.18 -22.38 -15.36
C SER A 19 -22.19 -21.48 -14.14
N VAL A 20 -21.35 -21.82 -13.17
CA VAL A 20 -21.01 -20.95 -12.05
C VAL A 20 -20.36 -19.71 -12.66
N SER A 21 -21.15 -18.65 -12.78
CA SER A 21 -20.69 -17.30 -13.10
C SER A 21 -19.55 -16.97 -12.15
N ALA A 22 -18.33 -16.93 -12.70
CA ALA A 22 -17.18 -16.38 -12.02
C ALA A 22 -17.55 -14.95 -11.66
N ARG A 23 -17.78 -14.69 -10.36
CA ARG A 23 -17.94 -13.33 -9.87
C ARG A 23 -16.71 -12.55 -10.33
N ASP A 24 -16.95 -11.44 -11.02
CA ASP A 24 -15.97 -10.38 -11.24
C ASP A 24 -15.49 -9.88 -9.87
N SER A 25 -14.55 -10.62 -9.26
CA SER A 25 -13.82 -10.16 -8.11
C SER A 25 -12.86 -9.10 -8.62
N ALA A 26 -13.01 -7.88 -8.11
CA ALA A 26 -12.03 -6.83 -8.33
C ALA A 26 -10.62 -7.40 -8.11
N PRO A 27 -9.64 -7.04 -8.95
CA PRO A 27 -8.29 -7.56 -8.81
C PRO A 27 -7.75 -7.24 -7.42
N ILE A 28 -7.09 -8.23 -6.81
CA ILE A 28 -6.43 -8.08 -5.51
C ILE A 28 -5.46 -6.90 -5.59
N ARG A 29 -5.61 -5.93 -4.69
CA ARG A 29 -4.82 -4.71 -4.64
C ARG A 29 -4.31 -4.45 -3.22
N LEU A 30 -3.12 -3.87 -3.14
CA LEU A 30 -2.58 -3.35 -1.90
C LEU A 30 -2.94 -1.87 -1.77
N HIS A 31 -3.27 -1.47 -0.56
CA HIS A 31 -3.57 -0.11 -0.14
C HIS A 31 -2.51 0.37 0.84
N THR A 32 -2.20 1.66 0.78
CA THR A 32 -1.33 2.30 1.76
C THR A 32 -2.14 2.63 3.01
N VAL A 33 -1.76 2.06 4.15
CA VAL A 33 -2.31 2.40 5.47
C VAL A 33 -1.21 3.05 6.31
N ARG A 34 -1.41 4.31 6.70
CA ARG A 34 -0.44 5.05 7.52
C ARG A 34 -0.74 4.88 9.01
N VAL A 35 0.25 4.42 9.78
CA VAL A 35 0.14 4.17 11.22
C VAL A 35 1.23 4.90 12.01
N TRP A 36 0.94 5.25 13.27
CA TRP A 36 1.97 5.58 14.24
C TRP A 36 2.59 4.30 14.77
N TYR A 37 3.88 4.14 14.53
CA TYR A 37 4.66 3.04 15.05
C TYR A 37 5.46 3.49 16.27
N SER A 38 5.29 2.79 17.38
CA SER A 38 6.07 3.00 18.60
C SER A 38 7.11 1.87 18.71
N PRO A 39 8.40 2.15 18.49
CA PRO A 39 9.44 1.13 18.58
C PRO A 39 9.58 0.68 20.03
N LYS A 40 9.02 -0.49 20.35
CA LYS A 40 9.20 -1.16 21.65
C LYS A 40 10.43 -2.08 21.60
N GLY A 41 11.52 -1.62 20.98
CA GLY A 41 12.70 -2.43 20.68
C GLY A 41 12.50 -3.47 19.58
N LEU A 42 11.44 -3.33 18.77
CA LEU A 42 11.15 -4.20 17.62
C LEU A 42 11.21 -3.39 16.34
N GLU A 43 11.64 -4.03 15.25
CA GLU A 43 11.47 -3.50 13.90
C GLU A 43 9.98 -3.60 13.48
N PRO A 44 9.47 -2.69 12.62
CA PRO A 44 8.07 -2.68 12.22
C PRO A 44 7.55 -4.04 11.72
N ILE A 45 8.37 -4.77 10.95
CA ILE A 45 8.01 -6.07 10.41
C ILE A 45 7.87 -7.16 11.48
N GLU A 46 8.62 -7.06 12.57
CA GLU A 46 8.54 -8.02 13.68
C GLU A 46 7.28 -7.77 14.53
N ASP A 47 6.93 -6.51 14.75
CA ASP A 47 5.70 -6.13 15.44
C ASP A 47 4.45 -6.54 14.64
N ILE A 48 4.48 -6.44 13.30
CA ILE A 48 3.43 -6.95 12.41
C ILE A 48 3.20 -8.44 12.62
N LYS A 49 4.28 -9.24 12.60
CA LYS A 49 4.21 -10.69 12.85
C LYS A 49 3.65 -10.98 14.23
N LYS A 50 4.11 -10.26 15.25
CA LYS A 50 3.61 -10.41 16.63
C LYS A 50 2.12 -10.09 16.77
N LYS A 51 1.59 -9.22 15.91
CA LYS A 51 0.17 -8.84 15.89
C LYS A 51 -0.69 -9.77 15.02
N GLY A 52 -0.11 -10.76 14.34
CA GLY A 52 -0.83 -11.69 13.46
C GLY A 52 -1.38 -10.98 12.23
N LEU A 53 -0.53 -10.18 11.57
CA LEU A 53 -0.88 -9.35 10.41
C LEU A 53 -0.01 -9.66 9.18
N GLU A 54 0.88 -10.64 9.26
CA GLU A 54 1.81 -11.07 8.21
C GLU A 54 1.11 -11.65 6.97
N ASP A 55 -0.15 -12.07 7.11
CA ASP A 55 -0.98 -12.56 6.00
C ASP A 55 -1.60 -11.43 5.18
N VAL A 56 -1.66 -10.21 5.73
CA VAL A 56 -2.32 -9.06 5.11
C VAL A 56 -1.41 -7.86 4.88
N VAL A 57 -0.27 -7.77 5.56
CA VAL A 57 0.72 -6.69 5.37
C VAL A 57 1.92 -7.23 4.61
N PHE A 58 2.15 -6.68 3.43
CA PHE A 58 3.18 -7.12 2.49
C PHE A 58 4.48 -6.34 2.65
N ASP A 59 4.40 -5.10 3.14
CA ASP A 59 5.55 -4.24 3.27
C ASP A 59 5.33 -3.10 4.24
N THR A 60 6.43 -2.49 4.65
CA THR A 60 6.50 -1.32 5.54
C THR A 60 7.49 -0.30 5.02
N ILE A 61 7.09 0.96 4.98
CA ILE A 61 7.96 2.10 4.66
C ILE A 61 8.00 3.01 5.88
N ALA A 62 9.14 3.01 6.57
CA ALA A 62 9.38 3.90 7.70
C ALA A 62 9.57 5.34 7.23
N LEU A 63 8.77 6.26 7.76
CA LEU A 63 8.81 7.70 7.41
C LEU A 63 9.52 8.54 8.48
N GLN A 64 10.32 7.90 9.34
CA GLN A 64 11.03 8.57 10.44
C GLN A 64 11.91 9.73 9.97
N GLU A 65 12.49 9.63 8.77
CA GLU A 65 13.34 10.66 8.17
C GLU A 65 12.56 11.83 7.58
N LEU A 66 11.23 11.69 7.41
CA LEU A 66 10.38 12.68 6.76
C LEU A 66 9.70 13.65 7.73
N GLY A 67 9.71 13.35 9.02
CA GLY A 67 9.07 14.17 10.04
C GLY A 67 9.73 14.03 11.41
N THR A 68 9.32 14.87 12.36
CA THR A 68 9.78 14.81 13.75
C THR A 68 9.14 13.64 14.48
N GLN A 69 9.92 12.97 15.32
CA GLN A 69 9.45 11.88 16.18
C GLN A 69 8.36 12.38 17.12
N HIS A 70 7.20 11.75 17.11
CA HIS A 70 6.12 12.06 18.05
C HIS A 70 6.46 11.48 19.41
N GLN A 71 6.45 12.32 20.44
CA GLN A 71 6.57 11.86 21.82
C GLN A 71 5.21 11.40 22.30
N ALA A 72 4.95 10.09 22.30
CA ALA A 72 3.79 9.58 23.01
C ALA A 72 4.05 9.73 24.52
N HIS A 73 3.26 10.57 25.19
CA HIS A 73 3.24 10.60 26.66
C HIS A 73 2.67 9.26 27.15
N GLY A 74 3.56 8.36 27.53
CA GLY A 74 3.19 7.20 28.34
C GLY A 74 3.15 7.62 29.80
N ASP A 75 2.13 7.17 30.53
CA ASP A 75 1.84 7.46 31.94
C ASP A 75 2.96 7.11 32.94
N HIS A 76 4.09 6.60 32.45
CA HIS A 76 5.27 6.19 33.23
C HIS A 76 6.57 6.66 32.57
N GLY A 77 6.81 7.98 32.51
CA GLY A 77 8.14 8.61 32.41
C GLY A 77 9.08 8.22 31.25
N THR A 78 8.67 7.33 30.35
CA THR A 78 9.46 6.89 29.19
C THR A 78 8.77 7.43 27.94
N THR A 79 9.27 8.57 27.48
CA THR A 79 8.98 9.14 26.17
C THR A 79 9.25 8.10 25.08
N LYS A 80 8.20 7.46 24.56
CA LYS A 80 8.32 6.54 23.43
C LYS A 80 8.20 7.36 22.16
N LYS A 81 9.33 7.48 21.44
CA LYS A 81 9.44 8.18 20.17
C LYS A 81 8.70 7.39 19.09
N ALA A 82 7.43 7.69 18.85
CA ALA A 82 6.66 7.14 17.75
C ALA A 82 7.01 7.85 16.43
N PHE A 83 6.92 7.13 15.33
CA PHE A 83 7.11 7.68 13.98
C PHE A 83 6.09 7.08 13.01
N LEU A 84 5.86 7.74 11.89
CA LEU A 84 4.88 7.27 10.90
C LEU A 84 5.47 6.13 10.05
N VAL A 85 4.64 5.14 9.77
CA VAL A 85 4.95 4.02 8.88
C VAL A 85 3.80 3.85 7.90
N ASP A 86 4.15 3.77 6.62
CA ASP A 86 3.22 3.35 5.57
C ASP A 86 3.27 1.83 5.41
N LEU A 87 2.12 1.19 5.52
CA LEU A 87 1.95 -0.24 5.36
C LEU A 87 1.32 -0.54 4.01
N ALA A 88 1.86 -1.50 3.28
CA ALA A 88 1.23 -2.07 2.10
C ALA A 88 0.29 -3.19 2.54
N VAL A 89 -1.02 -2.93 2.53
CA VAL A 89 -2.03 -3.82 3.14
C VAL A 89 -3.02 -4.30 2.10
N LEU A 90 -3.35 -5.59 2.12
CA LEU A 90 -4.51 -6.11 1.37
C LEU A 90 -5.78 -5.42 1.82
N GLU A 91 -6.69 -5.14 0.87
CA GLU A 91 -7.97 -4.49 1.16
C GLU A 91 -8.74 -5.17 2.32
N THR A 92 -8.77 -6.50 2.32
CA THR A 92 -9.42 -7.33 3.37
C THR A 92 -8.74 -7.21 4.74
N GLY A 93 -7.50 -6.74 4.80
CA GLY A 93 -6.71 -6.58 6.02
C GLY A 93 -6.76 -5.19 6.66
N ILE A 94 -7.29 -4.18 5.95
CA ILE A 94 -7.25 -2.77 6.41
C ILE A 94 -7.86 -2.62 7.80
N LEU A 95 -9.06 -3.17 8.04
CA LEU A 95 -9.73 -3.06 9.34
C LEU A 95 -8.96 -3.78 10.46
N ARG A 96 -8.30 -4.90 10.16
CA ARG A 96 -7.45 -5.62 11.13
C ARG A 96 -6.24 -4.79 11.52
N VAL A 97 -5.57 -4.17 10.54
CA VAL A 97 -4.42 -3.29 10.78
C VAL A 97 -4.84 -2.09 11.63
N LEU A 98 -5.92 -1.40 11.26
CA LEU A 98 -6.43 -0.25 12.01
C LEU A 98 -6.85 -0.65 13.44
N GLY A 99 -7.45 -1.82 13.63
CA GLY A 99 -7.80 -2.34 14.96
C GLY A 99 -6.58 -2.62 15.85
N LYS A 100 -5.40 -2.91 15.29
CA LYS A 100 -4.18 -3.22 16.04
C LYS A 100 -3.26 -2.02 16.26
N TYR A 101 -3.30 -1.02 15.40
CA TYR A 101 -2.46 0.17 15.46
C TYR A 101 -3.22 1.46 15.84
N GLY A 102 -4.55 1.39 15.89
CA GLY A 102 -5.42 2.54 16.12
C GLY A 102 -5.89 3.17 14.81
N THR A 103 -7.07 3.78 14.85
CA THR A 103 -7.58 4.59 13.75
C THR A 103 -6.87 5.93 13.76
N LEU A 104 -6.21 6.24 12.65
CA LEU A 104 -5.67 7.56 12.41
C LEU A 104 -6.45 8.23 11.29
N HIS A 105 -6.81 9.49 11.51
CA HIS A 105 -7.31 10.37 10.44
C HIS A 105 -6.16 10.86 9.55
N LEU A 106 -5.08 10.08 9.44
CA LEU A 106 -3.94 10.38 8.58
C LEU A 106 -4.15 9.69 7.25
N VAL A 107 -4.76 10.42 6.33
CA VAL A 107 -4.91 9.96 4.95
C VAL A 107 -3.55 10.13 4.26
N PRO A 108 -2.91 9.04 3.77
CA PRO A 108 -1.64 9.14 3.06
C PRO A 108 -1.74 10.16 1.93
N LEU A 109 -0.71 11.00 1.80
CA LEU A 109 -0.61 12.06 0.80
C LEU A 109 -1.62 13.22 0.95
N SER A 110 -2.44 13.24 2.01
CA SER A 110 -3.30 14.38 2.32
C SER A 110 -2.50 15.66 2.51
N SER A 111 -3.11 16.81 2.21
CA SER A 111 -2.52 18.11 2.54
C SER A 111 -2.45 18.36 4.05
N ASP A 112 -3.28 17.66 4.82
CA ASP A 112 -3.32 17.73 6.28
C ASP A 112 -2.33 16.77 6.95
N ASP A 113 -1.43 16.16 6.18
CA ASP A 113 -0.43 15.28 6.77
C ASP A 113 0.52 16.07 7.68
N PRO A 114 0.67 15.68 8.95
CA PRO A 114 1.48 16.42 9.92
C PRO A 114 2.96 16.52 9.50
N THR A 115 3.45 15.61 8.65
CA THR A 115 4.82 15.67 8.13
C THR A 115 5.03 16.78 7.09
N ILE A 116 3.97 17.29 6.46
CA ILE A 116 4.05 18.43 5.54
C ILE A 116 4.39 19.70 6.31
N SER A 117 3.70 19.97 7.42
CA SER A 117 3.90 21.19 8.22
C SER A 117 5.34 21.31 8.75
N GLN A 118 6.01 20.17 8.93
CA GLN A 118 7.37 20.04 9.46
C GLN A 118 8.47 20.25 8.40
N GLN A 119 8.12 20.38 7.12
CA GLN A 119 9.14 20.61 6.09
C GLN A 119 9.76 22.01 6.22
N PRO A 120 11.08 22.13 5.98
CA PRO A 120 11.80 23.40 6.07
C PRO A 120 11.58 24.26 4.81
N ALA A 121 10.36 24.78 4.66
CA ALA A 121 9.99 25.77 3.65
C ALA A 121 9.03 26.80 4.25
N GLU A 122 8.91 27.98 3.64
CA GLU A 122 8.09 29.06 4.18
C GLU A 122 6.61 28.87 3.83
N ASP A 123 6.30 28.74 2.55
CA ASP A 123 4.93 28.59 2.07
C ASP A 123 4.47 27.12 2.06
N LEU A 124 3.14 26.94 2.11
CA LEU A 124 2.53 25.62 2.21
C LEU A 124 2.78 24.75 0.96
N ASP A 125 2.82 25.34 -0.23
CA ASP A 125 2.99 24.57 -1.46
C ASP A 125 4.43 24.11 -1.64
N SER A 126 5.42 24.93 -1.28
CA SER A 126 6.82 24.50 -1.17
C SER A 126 7.02 23.42 -0.11
N LYS A 127 6.32 23.51 1.04
CA LYS A 127 6.33 22.43 2.04
C LYS A 127 5.78 21.13 1.49
N LYS A 128 4.65 21.18 0.77
CA LYS A 128 4.07 19.98 0.11
C LYS A 128 5.03 19.43 -0.95
N ALA A 129 5.60 20.29 -1.79
CA ALA A 129 6.52 19.88 -2.84
C ALA A 129 7.75 19.18 -2.25
N LEU A 130 8.38 19.78 -1.24
CA LEU A 130 9.53 19.19 -0.56
C LEU A 130 9.17 17.87 0.12
N TYR A 131 8.01 17.80 0.77
CA TYR A 131 7.50 16.57 1.36
C TYR A 131 7.32 15.47 0.30
N TYR A 132 6.60 15.76 -0.78
CA TYR A 132 6.34 14.78 -1.83
C TYR A 132 7.62 14.34 -2.56
N GLN A 133 8.59 15.24 -2.77
CA GLN A 133 9.91 14.88 -3.31
C GLN A 133 10.63 13.88 -2.39
N ARG A 134 10.71 14.19 -1.09
CA ARG A 134 11.37 13.30 -0.12
C ARG A 134 10.64 11.97 0.03
N LEU A 135 9.31 11.99 0.03
CA LEU A 135 8.49 10.79 0.07
C LEU A 135 8.68 9.94 -1.19
N HIS A 136 8.72 10.57 -2.37
CA HIS A 136 9.04 9.88 -3.63
C HIS A 136 10.40 9.19 -3.56
N SER A 137 11.45 9.93 -3.16
CA SER A 137 12.79 9.37 -2.97
C SER A 137 12.79 8.20 -2.00
N LYS A 138 12.08 8.31 -0.88
CA LYS A 138 11.97 7.23 0.11
C LYS A 138 11.33 5.98 -0.49
N TYR A 139 10.19 6.12 -1.16
CA TYR A 139 9.52 5.00 -1.83
C TYR A 139 10.42 4.36 -2.90
N SER A 140 11.10 5.16 -3.72
CA SER A 140 12.02 4.64 -4.74
C SER A 140 13.21 3.88 -4.13
N GLN A 141 13.80 4.41 -3.05
CA GLN A 141 14.90 3.74 -2.35
C GLN A 141 14.46 2.41 -1.74
N GLU A 142 13.31 2.39 -1.07
CA GLU A 142 12.76 1.16 -0.48
C GLU A 142 12.43 0.13 -1.58
N TYR A 143 11.87 0.55 -2.71
CA TYR A 143 11.63 -0.31 -3.87
C TYR A 143 12.91 -0.95 -4.41
N VAL A 144 13.94 -0.13 -4.68
CA VAL A 144 15.25 -0.62 -5.17
C VAL A 144 15.89 -1.58 -4.16
N LYS A 145 15.77 -1.30 -2.85
CA LYS A 145 16.25 -2.19 -1.79
C LYS A 145 15.58 -3.56 -1.86
N ARG A 146 14.25 -3.60 -2.04
CA ARG A 146 13.48 -4.87 -2.14
C ARG A 146 13.78 -5.63 -3.41
N GLN A 147 13.87 -4.93 -4.55
CA GLN A 147 14.32 -5.54 -5.81
C GLN A 147 15.68 -6.22 -5.64
N ARG A 148 16.66 -5.52 -5.06
CA ARG A 148 18.00 -6.10 -4.79
C ARG A 148 17.91 -7.32 -3.88
N THR A 149 17.12 -7.26 -2.81
CA THR A 149 16.93 -8.41 -1.92
C THR A 149 16.32 -9.60 -2.65
N CYS A 150 15.29 -9.39 -3.46
CA CYS A 150 14.68 -10.42 -4.31
C CYS A 150 15.70 -11.04 -5.27
N THR A 151 16.49 -10.21 -5.97
CA THR A 151 17.56 -10.68 -6.86
C THR A 151 18.60 -11.54 -6.13
N VAL A 152 19.07 -11.10 -4.96
CA VAL A 152 20.05 -11.85 -4.16
C VAL A 152 19.49 -13.19 -3.69
N LEU A 153 18.21 -13.25 -3.36
CA LEU A 153 17.53 -14.48 -2.94
C LEU A 153 17.09 -15.37 -4.11
N GLY A 154 17.30 -14.94 -5.37
CA GLY A 154 16.87 -15.68 -6.55
C GLY A 154 15.35 -15.77 -6.70
N VAL A 155 14.61 -14.86 -6.06
CA VAL A 155 13.14 -14.81 -6.13
C VAL A 155 12.70 -13.59 -6.93
N GLU A 156 11.61 -13.73 -7.69
CA GLU A 156 11.01 -12.61 -8.39
C GLU A 156 10.15 -11.79 -7.42
N MET A 157 10.20 -10.47 -7.54
CA MET A 157 9.33 -9.59 -6.77
C MET A 157 7.90 -9.73 -7.29
N SER A 158 6.95 -10.04 -6.40
CA SER A 158 5.58 -10.30 -6.82
C SER A 158 4.98 -9.09 -7.56
N LYS A 159 4.20 -9.36 -8.62
CA LYS A 159 3.50 -8.33 -9.39
C LYS A 159 2.63 -7.43 -8.50
N LEU A 160 1.98 -8.01 -7.49
CA LEU A 160 1.17 -7.27 -6.52
C LEU A 160 1.99 -6.19 -5.79
N TRP A 161 3.24 -6.51 -5.42
CA TRP A 161 4.14 -5.60 -4.72
C TRP A 161 4.67 -4.52 -5.67
N THR A 162 5.03 -4.90 -6.90
CA THR A 162 5.46 -3.96 -7.95
C THR A 162 4.37 -2.97 -8.33
N ASP A 163 3.15 -3.46 -8.58
CA ASP A 163 2.00 -2.63 -8.93
C ASP A 163 1.68 -1.59 -7.83
N TRP A 164 1.85 -1.95 -6.55
CA TRP A 164 1.67 -1.04 -5.42
C TRP A 164 2.71 0.08 -5.39
N TYR A 165 4.00 -0.27 -5.56
CA TYR A 165 5.08 0.72 -5.62
C TYR A 165 4.89 1.68 -6.78
N ASP A 166 4.62 1.16 -7.98
CA ASP A 166 4.37 1.97 -9.18
C ASP A 166 3.15 2.87 -9.00
N GLY A 167 2.10 2.36 -8.36
CA GLY A 167 0.92 3.14 -7.99
C GLY A 167 1.25 4.31 -7.06
N CYS A 168 1.99 4.05 -5.99
CA CYS A 168 2.40 5.07 -5.03
C CYS A 168 3.30 6.13 -5.67
N LEU A 169 4.35 5.71 -6.39
CA LEU A 169 5.29 6.62 -7.04
C LEU A 169 4.60 7.51 -8.08
N ARG A 170 3.70 6.93 -8.89
CA ARG A 170 2.91 7.68 -9.87
C ARG A 170 2.00 8.70 -9.19
N GLU A 171 1.32 8.32 -8.12
CA GLU A 171 0.43 9.23 -7.39
C GLU A 171 1.22 10.38 -6.73
N ILE A 172 2.37 10.09 -6.12
CA ILE A 172 3.25 11.13 -5.57
C ILE A 172 3.74 12.07 -6.69
N GLY A 173 4.21 11.52 -7.81
CA GLY A 173 4.64 12.31 -8.96
C GLY A 173 3.53 13.17 -9.58
N ASN A 174 2.29 12.68 -9.57
CA ASN A 174 1.14 13.47 -10.00
C ASN A 174 0.87 14.65 -9.07
N ARG A 175 1.08 14.49 -7.76
CA ARG A 175 0.93 15.58 -6.79
C ARG A 175 2.00 16.64 -6.95
N LEU A 176 3.25 16.24 -7.23
CA LEU A 176 4.33 17.17 -7.57
C LEU A 176 4.00 17.99 -8.82
N ARG A 177 3.57 17.33 -9.91
CA ARG A 177 3.16 18.02 -11.14
C ARG A 177 2.05 19.04 -10.92
N LYS A 178 1.07 18.73 -10.06
CA LYS A 178 -0.02 19.67 -9.73
C LYS A 178 0.47 20.92 -9.00
N LEU A 179 1.62 20.84 -8.31
CA LEU A 179 2.27 21.96 -7.65
C LEU A 179 3.26 22.70 -8.58
N GLY A 180 3.44 22.24 -9.83
CA GLY A 180 4.39 22.82 -10.79
C GLY A 180 5.81 22.27 -10.72
N TYR A 181 6.01 21.11 -10.08
CA TYR A 181 7.31 20.43 -9.92
C TYR A 181 7.41 19.14 -10.74
#